data_AF-A0A2V6YXY9-F1
#
_entry.id   AF-A0A2V6YXY9-F1
#
_cell.length_a   1.000
_cell.length_b   1.000
_cell.length_c   1.000
_cell.angle_alpha   90.00
_cell.angle_beta   90.00
_cell.angle_gamma   90.00
#
_symmetry.space_group_name_H-M   'P 1'
#
loop_
_entity.id
_entity.type
_entity.pdbx_description
1 polymer ?
#
loop_
_entity_poly.entity_id
_entity_poly.type
_entity_poly.pdbx_seq_one_letter_code
_entity_poly.pdbx_strand_id
1 'polypeptide(L)'
;MTEEPRAAVPGWYGKLPSLGDFATRRLPVEFVKAWDACLQEVIPATRDALAERWFDSYLTMPIWRFVFLPGLVTQSGWAGVLMPSVDRVGRHFPLTV
;
A
#
# COMPACT_ATOMS: atom_id res chain seq x y z
N MET A 1 0.84 -3.21 -37.14
CA MET A 1 1.66 -2.52 -36.13
C MET A 1 0.88 -2.54 -34.83
N THR A 2 1.10 -3.56 -34.00
CA THR A 2 0.63 -3.59 -32.62
C THR A 2 1.50 -2.60 -31.84
N GLU A 3 0.92 -1.48 -31.40
CA GLU A 3 1.56 -0.63 -30.40
C GLU A 3 1.82 -1.48 -29.15
N GLU A 4 3.09 -1.64 -28.77
CA GLU A 4 3.38 -2.19 -27.45
C GLU A 4 2.82 -1.24 -26.39
N PRO A 5 2.07 -1.75 -25.40
CA PRO A 5 1.55 -0.90 -24.35
C PRO A 5 2.74 -0.25 -23.63
N ARG A 6 2.89 1.07 -23.79
CA ARG A 6 3.91 1.84 -23.09
C ARG A 6 3.78 1.52 -21.61
N ALA A 7 4.85 0.96 -21.02
CA ALA A 7 4.85 0.58 -19.62
C ALA A 7 4.37 1.76 -18.78
N ALA A 8 3.21 1.58 -18.13
CA ALA A 8 2.61 2.63 -17.34
C ALA A 8 3.57 2.98 -16.20
N VAL A 9 3.79 4.28 -15.98
CA VAL A 9 4.64 4.74 -14.89
C VAL A 9 3.99 4.35 -13.56
N PRO A 10 4.69 3.67 -12.64
CA PRO A 10 4.11 3.25 -11.37
C PRO A 10 3.53 4.42 -10.57
N GLY A 11 2.48 4.11 -9.82
CA GLY A 11 1.92 4.98 -8.79
C GLY A 11 2.36 4.54 -7.40
N TRP A 12 1.91 5.25 -6.38
CA TRP A 12 2.14 4.86 -4.99
C TRP A 12 1.10 5.50 -4.07
N TYR A 13 0.85 4.86 -2.92
CA TYR A 13 -0.04 5.33 -1.87
C TYR A 13 0.44 4.86 -0.50
N GLY A 14 0.35 5.74 0.50
CA GLY A 14 0.62 5.41 1.90
C GLY A 14 1.25 6.57 2.65
N LYS A 15 2.08 6.23 3.65
CA LYS A 15 2.84 7.22 4.43
C LYS A 15 4.28 7.34 3.98
N LEU A 16 4.81 8.54 4.09
CA LEU A 16 6.19 8.90 3.77
C LEU A 16 6.80 9.65 4.95
N PRO A 17 8.06 9.38 5.34
CA PRO A 17 8.69 10.06 6.48
C PRO A 17 8.75 11.58 6.36
N SER A 18 8.74 12.12 5.14
CA SER A 18 8.77 13.56 4.87
C SER A 18 7.39 14.24 4.93
N LEU A 19 6.28 13.48 4.93
CA LEU A 19 4.92 14.02 4.89
C LEU A 19 4.18 13.73 6.20
N GLY A 20 3.29 14.64 6.59
CA GLY A 20 2.49 14.52 7.82
C GLY A 20 1.12 13.89 7.62
N ASP A 21 0.76 13.47 6.41
CA ASP A 21 -0.53 12.87 6.08
C ASP A 21 -0.33 11.78 5.02
N PHE A 22 -1.41 11.06 4.69
CA PHE A 22 -1.44 10.15 3.54
C PHE A 22 -1.13 10.90 2.25
N ALA A 23 -0.38 10.24 1.38
CA ALA A 23 -0.07 10.78 0.06
C ALA A 23 -0.25 9.70 -1.01
N THR A 24 -0.62 10.15 -2.20
CA THR A 24 -0.80 9.31 -3.37
C THR A 24 -0.28 10.00 -4.61
N ARG A 25 0.20 9.22 -5.57
CA ARG A 25 0.59 9.73 -6.89
C ARG A 25 0.33 8.68 -7.95
N ARG A 26 -0.25 9.09 -9.09
CA ARG A 26 -0.46 8.26 -10.30
C ARG A 26 -1.28 6.97 -10.08
N LEU A 27 -2.03 6.87 -8.97
CA LEU A 27 -3.01 5.81 -8.78
C LEU A 27 -4.43 6.37 -9.01
N PRO A 28 -5.31 5.61 -9.69
CA PRO A 28 -6.72 5.95 -9.78
C PRO A 28 -7.36 6.05 -8.38
N VAL A 29 -8.25 7.02 -8.19
CA VAL A 29 -8.93 7.24 -6.91
C VAL A 29 -9.66 6.00 -6.41
N GLU A 30 -10.27 5.23 -7.30
CA GLU A 30 -11.02 4.02 -6.94
C GLU A 30 -10.10 2.90 -6.42
N PHE A 31 -8.88 2.78 -6.97
CA PHE A 31 -7.88 1.86 -6.42
C PHE A 31 -7.47 2.28 -5.01
N VAL A 32 -7.17 3.58 -4.83
CA VAL A 32 -6.73 4.12 -3.54
C VAL A 32 -7.80 3.89 -2.46
N LYS A 33 -9.07 4.17 -2.76
CA LYS A 33 -10.18 3.96 -1.80
C LYS A 33 -10.31 2.51 -1.36
N ALA A 34 -10.34 1.57 -2.32
CA ALA A 34 -10.51 0.16 -2.01
C ALA A 34 -9.30 -0.41 -1.26
N TRP A 35 -8.10 -0.02 -1.66
CA TRP A 35 -6.86 -0.45 -1.01
C TRP A 35 -6.68 0.14 0.39
N ASP A 36 -7.00 1.41 0.57
CA ASP A 36 -7.01 2.08 1.88
C ASP A 36 -8.00 1.42 2.84
N ALA A 37 -9.23 1.14 2.39
CA ALA A 37 -10.21 0.44 3.21
C ALA A 37 -9.70 -0.93 3.70
N CYS A 38 -9.08 -1.72 2.81
CA CYS A 38 -8.48 -3.01 3.18
C CYS A 38 -7.36 -2.83 4.21
N LEU A 39 -6.45 -1.87 4.00
CA LEU A 39 -5.35 -1.61 4.95
C LEU A 39 -5.85 -1.06 6.29
N GLN A 40 -6.91 -0.27 6.31
CA GLN A 40 -7.55 0.23 7.53
C GLN A 40 -8.22 -0.88 8.34
N GLU A 41 -8.55 -2.03 7.75
CA GLU A 41 -8.99 -3.22 8.47
C GLU A 41 -7.80 -4.07 8.96
N VAL A 42 -6.83 -4.32 8.07
CA VAL A 42 -5.70 -5.22 8.34
C VAL A 42 -4.74 -4.65 9.38
N ILE A 43 -4.41 -3.36 9.32
CA ILE A 43 -3.41 -2.77 10.21
C ILE A 43 -3.87 -2.77 11.69
N PRO A 44 -5.10 -2.34 12.03
CA PRO A 44 -5.60 -2.49 13.40
C PRO A 44 -5.72 -3.96 13.82
N ALA A 45 -6.25 -4.84 12.96
CA ALA A 45 -6.40 -6.26 13.29
C ALA A 45 -5.06 -6.95 13.59
N THR A 46 -4.01 -6.64 12.82
CA THR A 46 -2.66 -7.15 13.09
C THR A 46 -2.07 -6.57 14.38
N ARG A 47 -2.38 -5.30 14.70
CA ARG A 47 -1.96 -4.68 15.95
C ARG A 47 -2.60 -5.33 17.17
N ASP A 48 -3.88 -5.65 17.08
CA ASP A 48 -4.59 -6.34 18.14
C ASP A 48 -4.10 -7.80 18.28
N ALA A 49 -3.85 -8.48 17.16
CA ALA A 49 -3.40 -9.88 17.17
C ALA A 49 -1.95 -10.06 17.67
N LEU A 50 -1.05 -9.12 17.37
CA LEU A 50 0.37 -9.20 17.74
C LEU A 50 0.70 -8.47 19.05
N ALA A 51 -0.19 -7.59 19.53
CA ALA A 51 -0.04 -6.81 20.75
C ALA A 51 1.35 -6.16 20.85
N GLU A 52 2.10 -6.42 21.93
CA GLU A 52 3.43 -5.87 22.17
C GLU A 52 4.45 -6.18 21.06
N ARG A 53 4.26 -7.30 20.34
CA ARG A 53 5.15 -7.71 19.23
C ARG A 53 4.86 -6.99 17.93
N TRP A 54 3.74 -6.25 17.85
CA TRP A 54 3.30 -5.64 16.60
C TRP A 54 4.34 -4.66 16.05
N PHE A 55 4.92 -3.81 16.91
CA PHE A 55 5.83 -2.77 16.48
C PHE A 55 7.08 -3.36 15.82
N ASP A 56 7.75 -4.29 16.48
CA ASP A 56 8.92 -4.98 15.94
C ASP A 56 8.56 -5.75 14.67
N SER A 57 7.44 -6.49 14.70
CA SER A 57 6.98 -7.27 13.53
C SER A 57 6.68 -6.39 12.33
N TYR A 58 6.07 -5.22 12.53
CA TYR A 58 5.76 -4.26 11.48
C TYR A 58 7.05 -3.66 10.90
N LEU A 59 7.97 -3.18 11.74
CA LEU A 59 9.23 -2.57 11.29
C LEU A 59 10.14 -3.57 10.57
N THR A 60 10.08 -4.85 10.93
CA THR A 60 10.88 -5.90 10.30
C THR A 60 10.09 -6.72 9.28
N MET A 61 8.86 -6.32 8.93
CA MET A 61 8.07 -7.09 7.97
C MET A 61 8.78 -7.08 6.59
N PRO A 62 8.75 -8.20 5.86
CA PRO A 62 9.36 -8.24 4.54
C PRO A 62 8.61 -7.31 3.58
N ILE A 63 9.29 -6.92 2.50
CA ILE A 63 8.61 -6.29 1.37
C ILE A 63 7.77 -7.35 0.68
N TRP A 64 6.45 -7.20 0.74
CA TRP A 64 5.50 -8.10 0.11
C TRP A 64 5.30 -7.70 -1.34
N ARG A 65 5.52 -8.64 -2.26
CA ARG A 65 5.18 -8.47 -3.68
C ARG A 65 3.82 -9.11 -3.91
N PHE A 66 2.93 -8.41 -4.60
CA PHE A 66 1.58 -8.92 -4.87
C PHE A 66 1.21 -8.77 -6.34
N VAL A 67 0.26 -9.61 -6.75
CA VAL A 67 -0.46 -9.50 -8.02
C VAL A 67 -1.95 -9.68 -7.72
N PHE A 68 -2.77 -8.73 -8.15
CA PHE A 68 -4.22 -8.80 -8.10
C PHE A 68 -4.77 -9.02 -9.50
N LEU A 69 -5.63 -10.01 -9.61
CA LEU A 69 -6.38 -10.25 -10.84
C LEU A 69 -7.40 -9.12 -11.08
N PRO A 70 -7.74 -8.84 -12.35
CA PRO A 70 -8.84 -7.95 -12.69
C PRO A 70 -10.13 -8.29 -11.93
N GLY A 71 -10.81 -7.26 -11.44
CA GLY A 71 -12.06 -7.37 -10.69
C GLY A 71 -11.89 -7.45 -9.17
N LEU A 72 -10.67 -7.67 -8.65
CA LEU A 72 -10.44 -7.74 -7.20
C LEU A 72 -10.48 -6.38 -6.53
N VAL A 73 -9.73 -5.40 -7.06
CA VAL A 73 -9.68 -4.02 -6.54
C VAL A 73 -10.36 -3.07 -7.51
N THR A 74 -10.01 -3.18 -8.79
CA THR A 74 -10.67 -2.48 -9.90
C THR A 74 -10.81 -3.44 -11.08
N GLN A 75 -11.39 -3.00 -12.20
CA GLN A 75 -11.45 -3.81 -13.43
C GLN A 75 -10.07 -4.06 -14.09
N SER A 76 -9.01 -3.41 -13.61
CA SER A 76 -7.64 -3.64 -14.07
C SER A 76 -6.93 -4.65 -13.18
N GLY A 77 -5.97 -5.39 -13.76
CA GLY A 77 -5.00 -6.16 -12.97
C GLY A 77 -3.95 -5.23 -12.37
N TRP A 78 -3.46 -5.57 -11.18
CA TRP A 78 -2.45 -4.80 -10.46
C TRP A 78 -1.28 -5.70 -10.05
N ALA A 79 -0.08 -5.16 -10.10
CA ALA A 79 1.09 -5.76 -9.47
C ALA A 79 1.83 -4.66 -8.73
N GLY A 80 2.37 -4.98 -7.57
CA GLY A 80 2.99 -3.97 -6.73
C GLY A 80 3.75 -4.54 -5.56
N VAL A 81 4.25 -3.63 -4.74
CA VAL A 81 4.95 -3.94 -3.50
C VAL A 81 4.35 -3.19 -2.33
N LEU A 82 4.33 -3.84 -1.17
CA LEU A 82 3.93 -3.28 0.11
C LEU A 82 5.13 -3.37 1.07
N MET A 83 5.47 -2.26 1.71
CA MET A 83 6.59 -2.19 2.65
C MET A 83 6.22 -1.38 3.89
N PRO A 84 6.89 -1.62 5.04
CA PRO A 84 6.66 -0.82 6.23
C PRO A 84 7.06 0.62 5.99
N SER A 85 6.28 1.54 6.54
CA SER A 85 6.54 2.96 6.44
C SER A 85 5.94 3.72 7.63
N VAL A 86 6.30 4.99 7.73
CA VAL A 86 5.90 5.89 8.80
C VAL A 86 5.74 7.30 8.25
N ASP A 87 4.86 8.10 8.83
CA ASP A 87 4.82 9.54 8.54
C ASP A 87 5.78 10.35 9.41
N ARG A 88 5.87 11.64 9.12
CA ARG A 88 6.70 12.62 9.83
C ARG A 88 6.46 12.69 11.34
N VAL A 89 5.29 12.27 11.82
CA VAL A 89 4.92 12.34 13.25
C VAL A 89 4.93 10.96 13.94
N GLY A 90 5.43 9.92 13.26
CA GLY A 90 5.62 8.60 13.86
C GLY A 90 4.40 7.66 13.79
N ARG A 91 3.35 7.99 13.03
CA ARG A 91 2.20 7.09 12.87
C ARG A 91 2.51 6.08 11.76
N HIS A 92 2.44 4.81 12.09
CA HIS A 92 2.82 3.69 11.22
C HIS A 92 1.68 3.32 10.26
N PHE A 93 1.99 3.27 8.98
CA PHE A 93 1.08 2.81 7.92
C PHE A 93 1.94 2.51 6.68
N PRO A 94 1.71 1.38 5.99
CA PRO A 94 2.63 0.95 4.94
C PRO A 94 2.63 1.88 3.73
N LEU A 95 3.69 1.77 2.93
CA LEU A 95 3.77 2.38 1.61
C LEU A 95 3.57 1.29 0.55
N THR A 96 2.68 1.56 -0.41
CA THR A 96 2.40 0.71 -1.56
C THR A 96 2.90 1.39 -2.83
N VAL A 97 3.56 0.63 -3.71
CA VAL A 97 3.98 1.06 -5.05
C VAL A 97 3.43 0.08 -6.08
#